data_AF-A0A969X3D4-F1
#
_entry.id   AF-A0A969X3D4-F1
#
_cell.length_a   1.000
_cell.length_b   1.000
_cell.length_c   1.000
_cell.angle_alpha   90.00
_cell.angle_beta   90.00
_cell.angle_gamma   90.00
#
_symmetry.space_group_name_H-M   'P 1'
#
loop_
_entity.id
_entity.type
_entity.pdbx_description
1 polymer ?
#
loop_
_entity_poly.entity_id
_entity_poly.type
_entity_poly.pdbx_seq_one_letter_code
_entity_poly.pdbx_strand_id
1 'polypeptide(L)'
;MFVRKKKNPSGIISIQVIDKSSGKYKVVKTIGSSSDTEEIRDLYLKGKKWISSHYGVQDIFIQHEKEKEELQVITSLLLNIENILLNGTQLILNQVFNLIGFNAIKDEIFKHLVVSRISQALSKSATIDW
;
A
#
# COMPACT_ATOMS: atom_id res chain seq x y z
N MET A 1 14.06 -16.71 -21.55
CA MET A 1 15.07 -15.67 -21.21
C MET A 1 15.90 -16.08 -20.01
N PHE A 2 17.05 -15.43 -19.77
CA PHE A 2 17.83 -15.58 -18.53
C PHE A 2 18.53 -14.28 -18.14
N VAL A 3 18.89 -14.15 -16.85
CA VAL A 3 19.69 -13.01 -16.34
C VAL A 3 21.17 -13.32 -16.47
N ARG A 4 21.93 -12.39 -17.04
CA ARG A 4 23.39 -12.43 -17.18
C ARG A 4 24.04 -11.32 -16.36
N LYS A 5 25.18 -11.64 -15.74
CA LYS A 5 26.14 -10.66 -15.20
C LYS A 5 27.21 -10.38 -16.26
N LYS A 6 27.35 -9.12 -16.69
CA LYS A 6 28.38 -8.68 -17.66
C LYS A 6 29.38 -7.77 -16.95
N LYS A 7 30.62 -8.21 -16.79
CA LYS A 7 31.71 -7.38 -16.27
C LYS A 7 32.18 -6.43 -17.37
N ASN A 8 32.13 -5.13 -17.10
CA ASN A 8 32.60 -4.10 -18.03
C ASN A 8 34.08 -3.77 -17.78
N PRO A 9 34.79 -3.18 -18.77
CA PRO A 9 36.18 -2.74 -18.60
C PRO A 9 36.37 -1.75 -17.43
N SER A 10 35.34 -0.99 -17.07
CA SER A 10 35.34 -0.07 -15.92
C SER A 10 35.25 -0.76 -14.55
N GLY A 11 35.17 -2.09 -14.50
CA GLY A 11 34.99 -2.84 -13.25
C GLY A 11 33.53 -2.97 -12.79
N ILE A 12 32.63 -2.14 -13.31
CA ILE A 12 31.18 -2.21 -13.03
C ILE A 12 30.57 -3.45 -13.69
N ILE A 13 29.70 -4.14 -12.96
CA ILE A 13 28.95 -5.30 -13.46
C ILE A 13 27.55 -4.87 -13.86
N SER A 14 27.20 -5.03 -15.14
CA SER A 14 25.84 -4.82 -15.65
C SER A 14 25.02 -6.10 -15.55
N ILE A 15 23.80 -5.98 -15.02
CA ILE A 15 22.81 -7.05 -14.97
C ILE A 15 21.85 -6.88 -16.15
N GLN A 16 21.82 -7.89 -17.03
CA GLN A 16 21.05 -7.85 -18.28
C GLN A 16 20.17 -9.09 -18.42
N VAL A 17 19.00 -8.91 -19.02
CA VAL A 17 18.09 -9.99 -19.41
C VAL A 17 18.30 -10.29 -20.88
N ILE A 18 18.62 -11.54 -21.17
CA ILE A 18 18.87 -12.05 -22.50
C ILE A 18 17.71 -12.92 -22.94
N ASP A 19 17.26 -12.71 -24.17
CA ASP A 19 16.35 -13.62 -24.86
C ASP A 19 17.07 -14.40 -25.97
N LYS A 20 16.69 -15.68 -26.07
CA LYS A 20 17.14 -16.65 -27.07
C LYS A 20 15.96 -17.39 -27.72
N SER A 21 14.71 -17.06 -27.35
CA SER A 21 13.49 -17.74 -27.81
C SER A 21 13.35 -17.76 -29.34
N SER A 22 13.81 -16.70 -30.01
CA SER A 22 13.79 -16.55 -31.47
C SER A 22 15.02 -17.13 -32.19
N GLY A 23 15.85 -17.91 -31.49
CA GLY A 23 17.11 -18.44 -32.01
C GLY A 23 18.26 -17.42 -32.11
N LYS A 24 17.97 -16.12 -31.96
CA LYS A 24 18.97 -15.04 -31.90
C LYS A 24 19.24 -14.60 -30.48
N TYR A 25 20.49 -14.27 -30.18
CA TYR A 25 20.89 -13.72 -28.89
C TYR A 25 20.56 -12.22 -28.84
N LYS A 26 19.56 -11.82 -28.04
CA LYS A 26 19.14 -10.41 -27.92
C LYS A 26 19.16 -9.96 -26.46
N VAL A 27 19.74 -8.80 -26.18
CA VAL A 27 19.55 -8.10 -24.91
C VAL A 27 18.16 -7.46 -24.93
N VAL A 28 17.28 -7.89 -24.04
CA VAL A 28 15.91 -7.36 -23.97
C VAL A 28 15.82 -6.19 -23.00
N LYS A 29 16.51 -6.28 -21.87
CA LYS A 29 16.52 -5.23 -20.86
C LYS A 29 17.81 -5.24 -20.06
N THR A 30 18.34 -4.06 -19.76
CA THR A 30 19.35 -3.90 -18.70
C THR A 30 18.61 -3.51 -17.42
N ILE A 31 18.80 -4.29 -16.36
CA ILE A 31 18.15 -4.05 -15.06
C ILE A 31 18.85 -2.93 -14.30
N GLY A 32 20.18 -2.90 -14.40
CA GLY A 32 21.04 -1.90 -13.77
C GLY A 32 22.48 -2.35 -13.81
N SER A 33 23.35 -1.60 -13.15
CA SER A 33 24.77 -1.92 -13.06
C SER A 33 25.37 -1.35 -11.79
N SER A 34 26.22 -2.11 -11.12
CA SER A 34 26.91 -1.66 -9.91
C SER A 34 28.28 -2.35 -9.78
N SER A 35 29.15 -1.80 -8.95
CA SER A 35 30.38 -2.43 -8.48
C SER A 35 30.22 -3.08 -7.11
N ASP A 36 29.14 -2.78 -6.38
CA ASP A 36 28.85 -3.35 -5.06
C ASP A 36 28.23 -4.76 -5.17
N THR A 37 28.70 -5.68 -4.34
CA THR A 37 28.31 -7.09 -4.41
C THR A 37 26.87 -7.32 -3.97
N GLU A 38 26.38 -6.59 -2.96
CA GLU A 38 24.99 -6.69 -2.50
C GLU A 38 24.04 -6.09 -3.51
N GLU A 39 24.35 -4.90 -4.04
CA GLU A 39 23.54 -4.28 -5.10
C GLU A 39 23.49 -5.17 -6.37
N ILE A 40 24.60 -5.83 -6.73
CA ILE A 40 24.63 -6.82 -7.82
C ILE A 40 23.69 -7.99 -7.53
N ARG A 41 23.64 -8.48 -6.28
CA ARG A 41 22.75 -9.57 -5.85
C ARG A 41 21.29 -9.16 -6.01
N ASP A 42 20.95 -7.97 -5.54
CA ASP A 42 19.59 -7.41 -5.63
C ASP A 42 19.17 -7.15 -7.08
N LEU A 43 20.03 -6.55 -7.90
CA LEU A 43 19.79 -6.36 -9.33
C LEU A 43 19.57 -7.69 -10.05
N TYR A 44 20.31 -8.74 -9.67
CA TYR A 44 20.15 -10.08 -10.24
C TYR A 44 18.79 -10.69 -9.87
N LEU A 45 18.35 -10.56 -8.61
CA LEU A 45 17.01 -10.99 -8.17
C LEU A 45 15.89 -10.20 -8.86
N LYS A 46 16.04 -8.87 -8.99
CA LYS A 46 15.13 -8.01 -9.76
C LYS A 46 15.03 -8.47 -11.21
N GLY A 47 16.14 -8.87 -11.83
CA GLY A 47 16.16 -9.42 -13.18
C GLY A 47 15.38 -10.73 -13.30
N LYS A 48 15.52 -11.65 -12.33
CA LYS A 48 14.75 -12.90 -12.30
C LYS A 48 13.26 -12.62 -12.16
N LYS A 49 12.89 -11.75 -11.22
CA LYS A 49 11.50 -11.33 -11.02
C LYS A 49 10.91 -10.69 -12.27
N TRP A 50 11.68 -9.85 -12.97
CA TRP A 50 11.26 -9.24 -14.23
C TRP A 50 10.97 -10.29 -15.31
N ILE A 51 11.80 -11.34 -15.43
CA ILE A 51 11.56 -12.45 -16.36
C ILE A 51 10.25 -13.17 -16.00
N SER A 52 10.04 -13.52 -14.73
CA SER A 52 8.81 -14.18 -14.28
C SER A 52 7.57 -13.35 -14.60
N SER A 53 7.60 -12.05 -14.33
CA SER A 53 6.50 -11.13 -14.68
C SER A 53 6.31 -10.97 -16.20
N HIS A 54 7.39 -11.00 -16.99
CA HIS A 54 7.31 -10.78 -18.44
C HIS A 54 6.70 -11.98 -19.20
N TYR A 55 6.92 -13.21 -18.74
CA TYR A 55 6.27 -14.40 -19.31
C TYR A 55 4.88 -14.68 -18.75
N GLY A 56 4.40 -13.88 -17.79
CA GLY A 56 3.11 -14.10 -17.13
C GLY A 56 3.05 -15.39 -16.31
N VAL A 57 4.19 -16.04 -16.06
CA VAL A 57 4.27 -17.24 -15.23
C VAL A 57 4.28 -16.78 -13.77
N GLN A 58 3.08 -16.69 -13.20
CA GLN A 58 2.91 -16.60 -11.76
C GLN A 58 3.10 -18.00 -11.18
N ASP A 59 4.12 -18.15 -10.35
CA ASP A 59 4.32 -19.36 -9.57
C ASP A 59 3.26 -19.39 -8.45
N ILE A 60 2.35 -20.36 -8.53
CA ILE A 60 1.21 -20.51 -7.62
C ILE A 60 1.68 -20.70 -6.18
N PHE A 61 2.84 -21.34 -5.97
CA PHE A 61 3.39 -21.56 -4.63
C PHE A 61 3.93 -20.26 -4.02
N ILE A 62 4.67 -19.48 -4.81
CA ILE A 62 5.18 -18.16 -4.37
C ILE A 62 4.02 -17.21 -4.07
N GLN A 63 2.98 -17.23 -4.91
CA GLN A 63 1.80 -16.41 -4.71
C GLN A 63 1.06 -16.79 -3.42
N HIS A 64 0.89 -18.09 -3.16
CA HIS A 64 0.25 -18.58 -1.94
C HIS A 64 1.04 -18.21 -0.68
N GLU A 65 2.37 -18.34 -0.69
CA GLU A 65 3.20 -17.91 0.44
C GLU A 65 3.06 -16.42 0.72
N LYS A 66 3.05 -15.60 -0.33
CA LYS A 66 2.88 -14.14 -0.24
C LYS A 66 1.51 -13.77 0.34
N GLU A 67 0.44 -14.42 -0.10
CA GLU A 67 -0.91 -14.20 0.44
C GLU A 67 -1.00 -14.56 1.92
N LYS A 68 -0.33 -15.66 2.33
CA LYS A 68 -0.27 -16.07 3.73
C LYS A 68 0.48 -15.06 4.59
N GLU A 69 1.60 -14.53 4.09
CA GLU A 69 2.38 -13.49 4.76
C GLU A 69 1.56 -12.19 4.89
N GLU A 70 0.89 -11.76 3.83
CA GLU A 70 0.01 -10.57 3.85
C GLU A 70 -1.15 -10.74 4.84
N LEU A 71 -1.78 -11.91 4.88
CA LEU A 71 -2.82 -12.21 5.86
C LEU A 71 -2.30 -12.18 7.29
N GLN A 72 -1.11 -12.71 7.55
CA GLN A 72 -0.48 -12.64 8.88
C GLN A 72 -0.24 -11.20 9.30
N VAL A 73 0.29 -10.36 8.41
CA VAL A 73 0.51 -8.93 8.69
C VAL A 73 -0.80 -8.23 8.99
N ILE A 74 -1.82 -8.37 8.13
CA ILE A 74 -3.13 -7.74 8.32
C ILE A 74 -3.76 -8.19 9.63
N THR A 75 -3.75 -9.50 9.91
CA THR A 75 -4.32 -10.05 11.14
C THR A 75 -3.59 -9.51 12.37
N SER A 76 -2.26 -9.44 12.33
CA SER A 76 -1.47 -8.89 13.45
C SER A 76 -1.78 -7.40 13.68
N LEU A 77 -1.95 -6.62 12.61
CA LEU A 77 -2.29 -5.21 12.71
C LEU A 77 -3.68 -5.03 13.32
N LEU A 78 -4.68 -5.79 12.84
CA LEU A 78 -6.05 -5.70 13.34
C LEU A 78 -6.19 -6.17 14.78
N LEU A 79 -5.49 -7.24 15.17
CA LEU A 79 -5.50 -7.75 16.55
C LEU A 79 -4.83 -6.79 17.54
N ASN A 80 -3.88 -5.98 17.07
CA ASN A 80 -3.18 -5.00 17.90
C ASN A 80 -3.88 -3.64 17.97
N ILE A 81 -5.08 -3.50 17.40
CA ILE A 81 -5.90 -2.29 17.58
C ILE A 81 -6.50 -2.31 18.99
N GLU A 82 -5.89 -1.56 19.91
CA GLU A 82 -6.37 -1.46 21.30
C GLU A 82 -7.57 -0.51 21.45
N ASN A 83 -7.63 0.56 20.65
CA ASN A 83 -8.68 1.58 20.73
C ASN A 83 -9.00 2.19 19.37
N ILE A 84 -10.29 2.37 19.08
CA ILE A 84 -10.79 3.10 17.90
C ILE A 84 -11.49 4.37 18.39
N LEU A 85 -10.95 5.53 18.03
CA LEU A 85 -11.55 6.83 18.36
C LEU A 85 -12.62 7.19 17.32
N LEU A 86 -13.89 7.03 17.70
CA LEU A 86 -15.05 7.43 16.90
C LEU A 86 -15.42 8.91 17.12
N ASN A 87 -14.43 9.81 17.01
CA ASN A 87 -14.64 11.25 17.24
C ASN A 87 -14.33 12.13 16.01
N GLY A 88 -14.01 11.54 14.86
CA GLY A 88 -13.60 12.28 13.66
C GLY A 88 -14.60 13.36 13.22
N THR A 89 -15.88 13.03 13.18
CA THR A 89 -16.93 14.00 12.83
C THR A 89 -17.03 15.12 13.86
N GLN A 90 -16.85 14.79 15.15
CA GLN A 90 -16.88 15.79 16.22
C GLN A 90 -15.67 16.72 16.17
N LEU A 91 -14.48 16.25 15.77
CA LEU A 91 -13.31 17.11 15.56
C LEU A 91 -13.57 18.20 14.52
N ILE A 92 -14.24 17.86 13.42
CA ILE A 92 -14.59 18.81 12.35
C ILE A 92 -15.73 19.74 12.81
N LEU A 93 -16.83 19.17 13.29
CA LEU A 93 -18.04 19.93 13.62
C LEU A 93 -17.84 20.86 14.83
N ASN A 94 -16.96 20.51 15.78
CA ASN A 94 -16.60 21.41 16.88
C ASN A 94 -15.97 22.72 16.36
N GLN A 95 -15.14 22.65 15.32
CA GLN A 95 -14.54 23.86 14.74
C GLN A 95 -15.61 24.74 14.09
N VAL A 96 -16.52 24.13 13.31
CA VAL A 96 -17.64 24.84 12.69
C VAL A 96 -18.55 25.48 13.73
N PHE A 97 -18.90 24.75 14.80
CA PHE A 97 -19.71 25.24 15.92
C PHE A 97 -19.08 26.49 16.57
N ASN A 98 -17.76 26.49 16.76
CA ASN A 98 -17.03 27.63 17.29
C ASN A 98 -16.97 28.81 16.32
N LEU A 99 -16.73 28.56 15.02
CA LEU A 99 -16.64 29.61 14.00
C LEU A 99 -17.95 30.36 13.79
N ILE A 100 -19.09 29.70 13.97
CA ILE A 100 -20.42 30.33 13.91
C ILE A 100 -20.70 31.17 15.18
N GLY A 101 -19.89 31.02 16.23
CA GLY A 101 -20.04 31.73 17.51
C GLY A 101 -20.96 31.02 18.51
N PHE A 102 -21.37 29.78 18.23
CA PHE A 102 -22.26 29.03 19.13
C PHE A 102 -21.55 28.55 20.40
N ASN A 103 -20.23 28.63 20.46
CA ASN A 103 -19.45 28.45 21.68
C ASN A 103 -19.78 29.48 22.79
N ALA A 104 -20.44 30.59 22.45
CA ALA A 104 -20.98 31.52 23.44
C ALA A 104 -22.09 30.87 24.31
N ILE A 105 -22.78 29.86 23.78
CA ILE A 105 -23.78 29.08 24.50
C ILE A 105 -23.03 28.03 25.34
N LYS A 106 -22.96 28.24 26.65
CA LYS A 106 -22.28 27.34 27.60
C LYS A 106 -23.15 26.12 27.96
N ASP A 107 -23.62 25.41 26.94
CA ASP A 107 -24.44 24.20 27.07
C ASP A 107 -23.84 23.08 26.20
N GLU A 108 -23.19 22.11 26.86
CA GLU A 108 -22.58 20.97 26.19
C GLU A 108 -23.64 20.00 25.62
N ILE A 109 -24.83 19.89 26.23
CA ILE A 109 -25.92 19.06 25.70
C ILE A 109 -26.38 19.61 24.35
N PHE A 110 -26.58 20.93 24.27
CA PHE A 110 -26.93 21.60 23.02
C PHE A 110 -25.90 21.33 21.92
N LYS A 111 -24.61 21.49 22.23
CA LYS A 111 -23.52 21.21 21.30
C LYS A 111 -23.53 19.76 20.81
N HIS A 112 -23.70 18.78 21.71
CA HIS A 112 -23.81 17.37 21.32
C HIS A 112 -25.03 17.09 20.45
N LEU A 113 -26.18 17.72 20.72
CA LEU A 113 -27.39 17.59 19.89
C LEU A 113 -27.19 18.15 18.48
N VAL A 114 -26.52 19.29 18.35
CA VAL A 114 -26.20 19.89 17.04
C VAL A 114 -25.24 18.99 16.26
N VAL A 115 -24.15 18.54 16.89
CA VAL A 115 -23.17 17.64 16.27
C VAL A 115 -23.84 16.33 15.84
N SER A 116 -24.66 15.73 16.71
CA SER A 116 -25.43 14.51 16.40
C SER A 116 -26.40 14.73 15.23
N ARG A 117 -27.16 15.83 15.23
CA ARG A 117 -28.13 16.13 14.17
C ARG A 117 -27.48 16.31 12.79
N ILE A 118 -26.29 16.90 12.74
CA ILE A 118 -25.55 17.11 11.49
C ILE A 118 -24.86 15.81 11.04
N SER A 119 -24.23 15.09 11.97
CA SER A 119 -23.47 13.86 11.68
C SER A 119 -24.36 12.65 11.37
N GLN A 120 -25.56 12.60 11.96
CA GLN A 120 -26.54 11.54 11.80
C GLN A 120 -27.88 12.18 11.41
N ALA A 121 -27.93 12.71 10.18
CA ALA A 121 -29.13 13.30 9.63
C ALA A 121 -30.19 12.21 9.34
N LEU A 122 -30.85 11.72 10.39
CA LEU A 122 -31.99 10.83 10.26
C LEU A 122 -33.19 11.61 9.71
N SER A 123 -33.94 10.98 8.81
CA SER A 123 -35.24 11.50 8.38
C SER A 123 -36.20 11.55 9.59
N LYS A 124 -37.17 12.46 9.56
CA LYS A 124 -38.24 12.49 10.58
C LYS A 124 -38.98 11.14 10.71
N SER A 125 -38.99 10.32 9.65
CA SER A 125 -39.63 9.00 9.63
C SER A 125 -38.83 7.92 10.38
N ALA A 126 -37.51 8.08 10.53
CA ALA A 126 -36.66 7.09 11.20
C ALA A 126 -36.71 7.19 12.75
N THR A 127 -37.54 8.07 13.30
CA THR A 127 -37.70 8.29 14.75
C THR A 127 -38.96 7.61 15.33
N ILE A 128 -39.71 6.83 14.52
CA ILE A 128 -41.02 6.24 14.90
C ILE A 128 -40.94 4.71 15.10
N ASP A 129 -39.75 4.12 15.28
CA ASP A 129 -39.68 2.72 15.67
C ASP A 129 -39.77 2.62 17.20
N TRP A 130 -41.00 2.54 17.70
CA TRP A 130 -41.35 2.08 19.05
C TRP A 130 -42.08 0.75 18.99
#